data_AF-A0A1G7SQ86-F1
#
_entry.id   AF-A0A1G7SQ86-F1
#
_cell.length_a   1.000
_cell.length_b   1.000
_cell.length_c   1.000
_cell.angle_alpha   90.00
_cell.angle_beta   90.00
_cell.angle_gamma   90.00
#
_symmetry.space_group_name_H-M   'P 1'
#
loop_
_entity.id
_entity.type
_entity.pdbx_description
1 polymer ?
#
loop_
_entity_poly.entity_id
_entity_poly.type
_entity_poly.pdbx_seq_one_letter_code
_entity_poly.pdbx_strand_id
1 'polypeptide(L)'
;MTRTPTLAETGSDAGNLLQFLAWVAAQPRTYEETMDAWRTSCPRLCAWEDATTGGLVDVIREDGTARADATVRLTSKGAAWLDSARTAATRPEASGAARL
;
A
#
# COMPACT_ATOMS: atom_id res chain seq x y z
N MET A 1 -9.18 4.21 -25.83
CA MET A 1 -8.20 3.28 -25.23
C MET A 1 -8.58 3.04 -23.77
N THR A 2 -9.58 2.20 -23.52
CA THR A 2 -9.99 1.80 -22.17
C THR A 2 -9.32 0.46 -21.86
N ARG A 3 -8.23 0.49 -21.09
CA ARG A 3 -7.72 -0.74 -20.46
C ARG A 3 -8.61 -1.01 -19.26
N THR A 4 -9.47 -2.01 -19.38
CA THR A 4 -10.12 -2.66 -18.23
C THR A 4 -9.04 -3.48 -17.53
N PRO A 5 -8.61 -3.17 -16.29
CA PRO A 5 -7.70 -4.03 -15.59
C PRO A 5 -8.45 -5.31 -15.16
N THR A 6 -8.05 -6.43 -15.76
CA THR A 6 -8.50 -7.77 -15.40
C THR A 6 -7.93 -8.13 -14.03
N LEU A 7 -8.79 -8.52 -13.09
CA LEU A 7 -8.52 -8.86 -11.68
C LEU A 7 -7.52 -10.02 -11.43
N ALA A 8 -6.75 -10.45 -12.43
CA ALA A 8 -5.92 -11.66 -12.38
C ALA A 8 -4.42 -11.45 -12.62
N GLU A 9 -3.95 -10.24 -12.99
CA GLU A 9 -2.50 -9.93 -13.02
C GLU A 9 -1.96 -9.56 -11.61
N THR A 10 -2.81 -9.63 -10.60
CA THR A 10 -2.78 -8.81 -9.37
C THR A 10 -2.32 -9.56 -8.11
N GLY A 11 -1.41 -10.53 -8.25
CA GLY A 11 -0.85 -11.24 -7.09
C GLY A 11 0.33 -10.48 -6.46
N SER A 12 1.24 -10.00 -7.30
CA SER A 12 2.46 -9.29 -6.86
C SER A 12 2.20 -7.81 -6.59
N ASP A 13 1.31 -7.16 -7.35
CA ASP A 13 1.03 -5.72 -7.20
C ASP A 13 0.23 -5.42 -5.93
N ALA A 14 -0.83 -6.19 -5.66
CA ALA A 14 -1.58 -6.07 -4.40
C ALA A 14 -0.71 -6.42 -3.18
N GLY A 15 0.19 -7.41 -3.31
CA GLY A 15 1.17 -7.75 -2.28
C GLY A 15 2.14 -6.60 -2.00
N ASN A 16 2.71 -5.99 -3.04
CA ASN A 16 3.60 -4.85 -2.91
C ASN A 16 2.89 -3.63 -2.33
N LEU A 17 1.64 -3.37 -2.71
CA LEU A 17 0.81 -2.32 -2.13
C LEU A 17 0.56 -2.56 -0.64
N LEU A 18 0.22 -3.78 -0.22
CA LEU A 18 0.06 -4.11 1.19
C LEU A 18 1.35 -3.94 1.99
N GLN A 19 2.48 -4.36 1.43
CA GLN A 19 3.80 -4.16 2.06
C GLN A 19 4.14 -2.67 2.18
N PHE A 20 3.82 -1.87 1.16
CA PHE A 20 4.00 -0.42 1.19
C PHE A 20 3.16 0.23 2.30
N LEU A 21 1.86 -0.08 2.36
CA LEU A 21 0.96 0.47 3.38
C LEU A 21 1.38 0.05 4.79
N ALA A 22 1.80 -1.20 4.97
CA ALA A 22 2.34 -1.68 6.24
C ALA A 22 3.63 -0.95 6.65
N TRP A 23 4.51 -0.66 5.68
CA TRP A 23 5.75 0.10 5.90
C TRP A 23 5.47 1.55 6.33
N VAL A 24 4.53 2.24 5.67
CA VAL A 24 4.08 3.59 6.07
C VAL A 24 3.34 3.58 7.41
N ALA A 25 2.57 2.53 7.71
CA ALA A 25 1.84 2.40 8.99
C ALA A 25 2.78 2.27 10.19
N ALA A 26 3.95 1.66 10.00
CA ALA A 26 4.89 1.39 11.09
C ALA A 26 5.48 2.69 11.66
N GLN A 27 5.72 3.69 10.80
CA GLN A 27 6.26 4.98 11.20
C GLN A 27 5.97 6.03 10.12
N PRO A 28 5.62 7.28 10.47
CA PRO A 28 5.59 8.37 9.51
C PRO A 28 6.95 8.52 8.82
N ARG A 29 6.96 8.64 7.48
CA ARG A 29 8.19 8.74 6.67
C ARG A 29 8.17 9.99 5.83
N THR A 30 9.34 10.53 5.51
CA THR A 30 9.43 11.63 4.56
C THR A 30 9.21 11.15 3.13
N TYR A 31 8.90 12.08 2.23
CA TYR A 31 8.76 11.81 0.81
C TYR A 31 10.08 11.32 0.22
N GLU A 32 11.21 11.87 0.66
CA GLU A 32 12.54 11.42 0.22
C GLU A 32 12.80 9.97 0.62
N GLU A 33 12.62 9.61 1.90
CA GLU A 33 12.77 8.22 2.37
C GLU A 33 11.87 7.27 1.57
N THR A 34 10.64 7.72 1.28
CA THR A 34 9.66 6.93 0.54
C THR A 34 10.12 6.71 -0.91
N MET A 35 10.63 7.75 -1.57
CA MET A 35 11.13 7.65 -2.94
C MET A 35 12.39 6.80 -3.02
N ASP A 36 13.31 6.92 -2.06
CA ASP A 36 14.52 6.10 -2.00
C ASP A 36 14.20 4.61 -1.89
N ALA A 37 13.31 4.25 -0.95
CA ALA A 37 12.94 2.87 -0.67
C ALA A 37 12.06 2.20 -1.75
N TRP A 38 11.14 2.95 -2.39
CA TRP A 38 10.10 2.35 -3.25
C TRP A 38 10.22 2.72 -4.74
N ARG A 39 10.84 3.84 -5.10
CA ARG A 39 10.92 4.28 -6.51
C ARG A 39 12.01 3.57 -7.32
N THR A 40 13.07 3.10 -6.66
CA THR A 40 14.26 2.53 -7.31
C THR A 40 14.12 1.05 -7.68
N SER A 41 13.10 0.36 -7.16
CA SER A 41 12.82 -1.05 -7.47
C SER A 41 11.64 -1.15 -8.43
N CYS A 42 11.86 -1.61 -9.66
CA CYS A 42 10.85 -1.62 -10.73
C CYS A 42 9.57 -2.49 -10.53
N PRO A 43 9.37 -3.29 -9.47
CA PRO A 43 8.01 -3.74 -9.12
C PRO A 43 7.37 -2.95 -7.95
N ARG A 44 8.12 -2.07 -7.26
CA ARG A 44 7.67 -1.27 -6.10
C ARG A 44 7.17 0.12 -6.48
N LEU A 45 7.53 0.61 -7.68
CA LEU A 45 7.02 1.88 -8.20
C LEU A 45 5.50 1.87 -8.34
N CYS A 46 4.93 0.74 -8.82
CA CYS A 46 3.48 0.56 -8.91
C CYS A 46 2.79 0.74 -7.56
N ALA A 47 3.36 0.24 -6.46
CA ALA A 47 2.74 0.33 -5.14
C ALA A 47 2.57 1.78 -4.65
N TRP A 48 3.56 2.65 -4.90
CA TRP A 48 3.44 4.08 -4.57
C TRP A 48 2.36 4.76 -5.43
N GLU A 49 2.35 4.50 -6.74
CA GLU A 49 1.40 5.07 -7.68
C GLU A 49 -0.04 4.60 -7.39
N ASP A 50 -0.22 3.33 -7.06
CA ASP A 50 -1.51 2.75 -6.65
C ASP A 50 -1.98 3.31 -5.30
N ALA A 51 -1.08 3.48 -4.34
CA ALA A 51 -1.44 4.05 -3.04
C ALA A 51 -1.88 5.52 -3.17
N THR A 52 -1.17 6.32 -3.98
CA THR A 52 -1.50 7.72 -4.21
C THR A 52 -2.76 7.89 -5.08
N THR A 53 -2.85 7.18 -6.21
CA THR A 53 -4.03 7.19 -7.09
C THR A 53 -5.26 6.61 -6.40
N GLY A 54 -5.07 5.61 -5.55
CA GLY A 54 -6.11 4.98 -4.74
C GLY A 54 -6.55 5.79 -3.53
N GLY A 55 -5.88 6.91 -3.20
CA GLY A 55 -6.16 7.72 -2.01
C GLY A 55 -5.94 6.96 -0.70
N LEU A 56 -4.98 6.04 -0.68
CA LEU A 56 -4.62 5.23 0.49
C LEU A 56 -3.56 5.91 1.37
N VAL A 57 -2.81 6.85 0.79
CA VAL A 57 -1.86 7.70 1.52
C VAL A 57 -2.05 9.18 1.20
N ASP A 58 -1.72 10.02 2.16
CA ASP A 58 -1.60 11.47 2.00
C ASP A 58 -0.14 11.90 2.13
N VAL A 59 0.22 12.94 1.38
CA VAL A 59 1.52 13.60 1.45
C VAL A 59 1.32 14.99 2.05
N ILE A 60 1.58 15.11 3.34
CA ILE A 60 1.37 16.34 4.10
C ILE A 60 2.66 17.16 4.04
N ARG A 61 2.54 18.41 3.59
CA ARG A 61 3.63 19.38 3.60
C ARG A 61 3.37 20.42 4.67
N GLU A 62 4.40 20.77 5.41
CA GLU A 62 4.39 21.93 6.29
C GLU A 62 4.80 23.18 5.50
N ASP A 63 4.25 24.32 5.87
CA ASP A 63 4.55 25.57 5.19
C ASP A 63 6.04 25.92 5.34
N GLY A 64 6.69 26.18 4.20
CA GLY A 64 8.11 26.52 4.16
C GLY A 64 9.08 25.33 4.17
N THR A 65 8.60 24.08 4.19
CA THR A 65 9.48 22.90 4.09
C THR A 65 9.66 22.43 2.65
N ALA A 66 10.78 21.75 2.36
CA ALA A 66 11.02 21.22 1.03
C ALA A 66 10.07 20.06 0.73
N ARG A 67 9.93 19.71 -0.57
CA ARG A 67 9.19 18.51 -0.99
C ARG A 67 9.70 17.24 -0.33
N ALA A 68 11.01 17.15 -0.16
CA ALA A 68 11.69 16.00 0.42
C ALA A 68 11.18 15.71 1.83
N ASP A 69 10.93 16.75 2.62
CA ASP A 69 10.49 16.69 4.02
C ASP A 69 8.99 16.42 4.20
N ALA A 70 8.22 16.38 3.11
CA ALA A 70 6.79 16.13 3.19
C ALA A 70 6.52 14.76 3.84
N THR A 71 5.67 14.71 4.87
CA THR A 71 5.38 13.47 5.59
C THR A 71 4.32 12.66 4.84
N VAL A 72 4.63 11.39 4.58
CA VAL A 72 3.72 10.40 4.01
C VAL A 72 2.99 9.68 5.14
N ARG A 73 1.66 9.65 5.10
CA ARG A 73 0.81 8.99 6.11
C ARG A 73 -0.31 8.19 5.46
N LEU A 74 -0.80 7.16 6.15
CA LEU A 74 -2.01 6.46 5.74
C LEU A 74 -3.24 7.36 5.89
N THR A 75 -4.12 7.31 4.90
CA THR A 75 -5.49 7.80 5.04
C THR A 75 -6.33 6.80 5.84
N SER A 76 -7.52 7.21 6.27
CA SER A 76 -8.49 6.29 6.89
C SER A 76 -8.85 5.12 5.96
N LYS A 77 -8.92 5.38 4.64
CA LYS A 77 -9.14 4.35 3.62
C LYS A 77 -7.97 3.37 3.53
N GLY A 78 -6.73 3.88 3.52
CA GLY A 78 -5.53 3.05 3.49
C GLY A 78 -5.41 2.15 4.73
N ALA A 79 -5.71 2.70 5.91
CA ALA A 79 -5.73 1.94 7.15
C ALA A 79 -6.78 0.81 7.13
N ALA A 80 -8.01 1.11 6.70
CA ALA A 80 -9.08 0.10 6.60
C ALA A 80 -8.76 -1.00 5.59
N TRP A 81 -8.13 -0.66 4.47
CA TRP A 81 -7.73 -1.63 3.46
C TRP A 81 -6.63 -2.57 3.97
N LEU A 82 -5.61 -2.02 4.66
CA LEU A 82 -4.54 -2.80 5.30
C LEU A 82 -5.09 -3.74 6.38
N ASP A 83 -6.02 -3.26 7.21
CA ASP A 83 -6.64 -4.05 8.27
C ASP A 83 -7.48 -5.22 7.71
N SER A 84 -8.26 -4.96 6.66
CA SER A 84 -9.06 -5.98 5.97
C SER A 84 -8.19 -7.09 5.40
N ALA A 85 -7.06 -6.73 4.79
CA ALA A 85 -6.12 -7.70 4.23
C ALA A 85 -5.38 -8.51 5.30
N ARG A 86 -5.00 -7.88 6.43
CA ARG A 86 -4.45 -8.61 7.58
C ARG A 86 -5.46 -9.61 8.13
N THR A 87 -6.71 -9.20 8.28
CA THR A 87 -7.80 -10.06 8.76
C THR A 87 -8.01 -11.26 7.82
N ALA A 88 -7.98 -11.02 6.50
CA ALA A 88 -8.07 -12.09 5.51
C ALA A 88 -6.89 -13.07 5.59
N ALA A 89 -5.66 -12.58 5.79
CA ALA A 89 -4.47 -13.42 5.96
C ALA A 89 -4.47 -14.21 7.28
N THR A 90 -5.09 -13.68 8.34
CA THR A 90 -5.20 -14.35 9.64
C THR A 90 -6.33 -15.36 9.72
N ARG A 91 -7.25 -15.42 8.74
CA ARG A 91 -8.28 -16.46 8.71
C ARG A 91 -7.58 -17.79 8.44
N PRO A 92 -7.55 -18.75 9.39
CA PRO A 92 -7.11 -20.08 9.06
C PRO A 92 -8.05 -20.60 7.98
N GLU A 93 -7.49 -21.11 6.88
CA GLU A 93 -8.19 -21.89 5.86
C GLU A 93 -8.89 -23.04 6.60
N ALA A 94 -10.13 -22.80 7.05
CA ALA A 94 -11.00 -23.80 7.63
C ALA A 94 -11.56 -24.64 6.48
N SER A 95 -10.68 -25.35 5.79
CA SER A 95 -11.01 -26.25 4.70
C SER A 95 -10.71 -27.68 5.16
N GLY A 96 -11.78 -28.43 5.40
CA GLY A 96 -11.79 -29.87 5.22
C GLY A 96 -11.46 -30.76 6.43
N ALA A 97 -12.33 -30.80 7.44
CA ALA A 97 -12.43 -31.98 8.31
C ALA A 97 -13.84 -32.17 8.86
N ALA A 98 -14.79 -32.43 7.97
CA ALA A 98 -16.01 -33.17 8.33
C ALA A 98 -16.08 -34.39 7.39
N ARG A 99 -15.44 -35.49 7.82
CA ARG A 99 -15.77 -36.84 7.34
C ARG A 99 -16.91 -37.35 8.22
N LEU A 100 -18.07 -37.58 7.63
CA LEU A 100 -19.10 -38.50 8.12
C LEU A 100 -19.43 -39.46 6.98
#